data_AF-A0A650CBB1-F1
#
_entry.id   AF-A0A650CBB1-F1
#
_cell.length_a   1.000
_cell.length_b   1.000
_cell.length_c   1.000
_cell.angle_alpha   90.00
_cell.angle_beta   90.00
_cell.angle_gamma   90.00
#
_symmetry.space_group_name_H-M   'P 1'
#
loop_
_entity.id
_entity.type
_entity.pdbx_description
1 polymer ?
#
loop_
_entity_poly.entity_id
_entity_poly.type
_entity_poly.pdbx_seq_one_letter_code
_entity_poly.pdbx_strand_id
1 'polypeptide(L)'
;FLVYPIGQGSFSDGMPLGISGTFNFMLVFQAEHNILMHPFHQLGVAGVFGGSLFSAMHGSLVTSSLIRETTENESANNGYKFGQEEETYNIVAAHGYFGRLIFQYASFNNSRSLHFFLGLWPVVGIWFTAMSVST
;
A
#
# COMPACT_ATOMS: atom_id res chain seq x y z
N PHE A 1 7.22 12.39 16.65
CA PHE A 1 8.36 12.49 17.59
C PHE A 1 8.91 13.90 17.75
N LEU A 2 8.92 14.75 16.71
CA LEU A 2 9.50 16.09 16.81
C LEU A 2 8.46 17.21 16.65
N VAL A 3 7.77 17.25 15.50
CA VAL A 3 6.85 18.36 15.16
C VAL A 3 5.72 18.50 16.17
N TYR A 4 4.99 17.42 16.48
CA TYR A 4 3.89 17.47 17.45
C TYR A 4 4.33 17.95 18.85
N PRO A 5 5.40 17.40 19.47
CA PRO A 5 5.98 17.96 20.69
C PRO A 5 6.34 19.44 20.65
N ILE A 6 6.92 19.92 19.54
CA ILE A 6 7.24 21.34 19.37
C ILE A 6 5.96 22.17 19.37
N GLY A 7 4.92 21.71 18.65
CA GLY A 7 3.61 22.38 18.60
C GLY A 7 2.90 22.43 19.96
N GLN A 8 3.03 21.37 20.77
CA GLN A 8 2.48 21.31 22.14
C GLN A 8 3.36 22.03 23.19
N GLY A 9 4.63 22.33 22.86
CA GLY A 9 5.59 22.97 23.77
C GLY A 9 6.26 22.02 24.76
N SER A 10 6.10 20.69 24.61
CA SER A 10 6.73 19.69 25.47
C SER A 10 6.99 18.35 24.78
N PHE A 11 8.16 17.74 25.07
CA PHE A 11 8.47 16.37 24.66
C PHE A 11 7.73 15.29 25.47
N SER A 12 7.10 15.65 26.60
CA SER A 12 6.23 14.73 27.34
C SER A 12 5.06 14.23 26.50
N ASP A 13 4.61 15.04 25.54
CA ASP A 13 3.44 14.75 24.70
C ASP A 13 3.83 14.02 23.41
N GLY A 14 5.12 13.70 23.26
CA GLY A 14 5.59 12.87 22.16
C GLY A 14 5.11 11.43 22.30
N MET A 15 4.89 10.76 21.16
CA MET A 15 4.56 9.33 21.14
C MET A 15 5.62 8.51 21.91
N PRO A 16 5.23 7.75 22.95
CA PRO A 16 6.17 6.93 23.70
C PRO A 16 6.72 5.75 22.87
N LEU A 17 7.93 5.29 23.20
CA LEU A 17 8.57 4.15 22.55
C LEU A 17 8.11 2.81 23.16
N GLY A 18 6.86 2.45 22.95
CA GLY A 18 6.30 1.17 23.41
C GLY A 18 4.87 0.95 22.94
N ILE A 19 4.44 -0.31 22.82
CA ILE A 19 3.14 -0.70 22.24
C ILE A 19 1.97 0.00 22.97
N SER A 20 1.87 -0.16 24.29
CA SER A 20 0.82 0.48 25.09
C SER A 20 0.93 2.00 25.09
N GLY A 21 2.16 2.54 24.99
CA GLY A 21 2.42 3.96 24.89
C GLY A 21 1.89 4.57 23.59
N THR A 22 2.06 3.87 22.47
CA THR A 22 1.47 4.26 21.18
C THR A 22 -0.06 4.33 21.25
N PHE A 23 -0.70 3.33 21.87
CA PHE A 23 -2.16 3.36 22.04
C PHE A 23 -2.61 4.53 22.94
N ASN A 24 -1.90 4.78 24.03
CA ASN A 24 -2.18 5.93 24.90
C ASN A 24 -2.09 7.25 24.11
N PHE A 25 -1.02 7.45 23.34
CA PHE A 25 -0.88 8.61 22.47
C PHE A 25 -2.06 8.76 21.50
N MET A 26 -2.46 7.69 20.81
CA MET A 26 -3.57 7.73 19.85
C MET A 26 -4.91 8.13 20.51
N LEU A 27 -5.19 7.62 21.70
CA LEU A 27 -6.44 7.94 22.41
C LEU A 27 -6.47 9.39 22.89
N VAL A 28 -5.37 9.90 23.43
CA VAL A 28 -5.23 11.31 23.82
C VAL A 28 -5.32 12.22 22.59
N PHE A 29 -4.60 11.88 21.52
CA PHE A 29 -4.63 12.64 20.27
C PHE A 29 -6.04 12.71 19.67
N GLN A 30 -6.82 11.62 19.74
CA GLN A 30 -8.22 11.65 19.33
C GLN A 30 -9.07 12.56 20.23
N ALA A 31 -8.86 12.52 21.55
CA ALA A 31 -9.61 13.36 22.49
C ALA A 31 -9.33 14.86 22.29
N GLU A 32 -8.09 15.22 22.00
CA GLU A 32 -7.66 16.61 21.84
C GLU A 32 -7.92 17.17 20.43
N HIS A 33 -7.74 16.36 19.39
CA HIS A 33 -7.72 16.83 18.00
C HIS A 33 -8.83 16.25 17.12
N ASN A 34 -9.64 15.32 17.64
CA ASN A 34 -10.69 14.63 16.88
C ASN A 34 -10.21 14.09 15.51
N ILE A 35 -9.02 13.48 15.50
CA ILE A 35 -8.30 13.12 14.26
C ILE A 35 -9.09 12.20 13.32
N LEU A 36 -10.02 11.38 13.83
CA LEU A 36 -10.91 10.58 12.99
C LEU A 36 -11.75 11.42 12.01
N MET A 37 -12.05 12.68 12.37
CA MET A 37 -12.77 13.63 11.52
C MET A 37 -11.85 14.48 10.64
N HIS A 38 -10.53 14.36 10.77
CA HIS A 38 -9.57 15.13 9.99
C HIS A 38 -9.39 14.52 8.58
N PRO A 39 -9.56 15.30 7.49
CA PRO A 39 -9.54 14.77 6.12
C PRO A 39 -8.19 14.16 5.75
N PHE A 40 -7.07 14.72 6.22
CA PHE A 40 -5.75 14.16 5.92
C PHE A 40 -5.52 12.80 6.60
N HIS A 41 -6.10 12.57 7.78
CA HIS A 41 -6.06 11.26 8.41
C HIS A 41 -6.90 10.25 7.61
N GLN A 42 -8.08 10.66 7.14
CA GLN A 42 -8.93 9.83 6.28
C GLN A 42 -8.26 9.47 4.95
N LEU A 43 -7.56 10.41 4.31
CA LEU A 43 -6.71 10.15 3.14
C LEU A 43 -5.60 9.15 3.46
N GLY A 44 -5.01 9.25 4.65
CA GLY A 44 -4.09 8.27 5.20
C GLY A 44 -4.65 6.86 5.29
N VAL A 45 -5.84 6.72 5.86
CA VAL A 45 -6.57 5.45 5.96
C VAL A 45 -6.84 4.87 4.57
N ALA A 46 -7.29 5.70 3.62
CA ALA A 46 -7.48 5.29 2.23
C ALA A 46 -6.15 4.85 1.56
N GLY A 47 -5.05 5.52 1.89
CA GLY A 47 -3.70 5.17 1.45
C GLY A 47 -3.28 3.76 1.90
N VAL A 48 -3.42 3.45 3.19
CA VAL A 48 -3.01 2.14 3.74
C VAL A 48 -3.94 1.00 3.35
N PHE A 49 -5.27 1.23 3.35
CA PHE A 49 -6.23 0.22 2.92
C PHE A 49 -6.17 -0.03 1.42
N GLY A 50 -6.04 1.03 0.61
CA GLY A 50 -5.82 0.87 -0.82
C GLY A 50 -4.46 0.22 -1.12
N GLY A 51 -3.40 0.58 -0.41
CA GLY A 51 -2.09 -0.04 -0.56
C GLY A 51 -2.09 -1.55 -0.29
N SER A 52 -2.75 -2.00 0.79
CA SER A 52 -2.88 -3.43 1.09
C SER A 52 -3.75 -4.15 0.06
N LEU A 53 -4.87 -3.53 -0.36
CA LEU A 53 -5.73 -4.05 -1.42
C LEU A 53 -4.96 -4.23 -2.74
N PHE A 54 -4.23 -3.21 -3.17
CA PHE A 54 -3.49 -3.25 -4.44
C PHE A 54 -2.29 -4.20 -4.39
N SER A 55 -1.66 -4.37 -3.23
CA SER A 55 -0.64 -5.40 -3.02
C SER A 55 -1.22 -6.80 -3.25
N ALA A 56 -2.36 -7.12 -2.63
CA ALA A 56 -3.04 -8.39 -2.81
C ALA A 56 -3.55 -8.59 -4.26
N MET A 57 -4.11 -7.53 -4.86
CA MET A 57 -4.56 -7.54 -6.26
C MET A 57 -3.41 -7.81 -7.22
N HIS A 58 -2.29 -7.10 -7.08
CA HIS A 58 -1.15 -7.27 -7.97
C HIS A 58 -0.55 -8.67 -7.84
N GLY A 59 -0.31 -9.13 -6.60
CA GLY A 59 0.20 -10.47 -6.34
C GLY A 59 -0.69 -11.56 -6.95
N SER A 60 -2.01 -11.49 -6.72
CA SER A 60 -2.94 -12.48 -7.26
C SER A 60 -3.01 -12.49 -8.79
N LEU A 61 -3.01 -11.32 -9.45
CA LEU A 61 -3.04 -11.24 -10.92
C LEU A 61 -1.77 -11.78 -11.56
N VAL A 62 -0.59 -11.44 -11.02
CA VAL A 62 0.69 -11.97 -11.51
C VAL A 62 0.75 -13.49 -11.30
N THR A 63 0.45 -13.99 -10.10
CA THR A 63 0.46 -15.43 -9.81
C THR A 63 -0.53 -16.21 -10.68
N SER A 64 -1.70 -15.64 -10.99
CA SER A 64 -2.71 -16.29 -11.83
C SER A 64 -2.32 -16.40 -13.32
N SER A 65 -1.29 -15.67 -13.75
CA SER A 65 -0.90 -15.58 -15.16
C SER A 65 0.55 -16.01 -15.43
N LEU A 66 1.17 -16.71 -14.47
CA LEU A 66 2.49 -17.32 -14.67
C LEU A 66 2.49 -18.27 -15.87
N ILE A 67 3.54 -18.19 -16.68
CA ILE A 67 3.76 -19.13 -17.78
C ILE A 67 4.20 -20.47 -17.17
N ARG A 68 3.65 -21.58 -17.68
CA ARG A 68 3.95 -22.91 -17.14
C ARG A 68 5.34 -23.36 -17.60
N GLU A 69 6.31 -23.28 -16.70
CA GLU A 69 7.70 -23.72 -16.90
C GLU A 69 8.10 -24.94 -16.04
N THR A 70 7.18 -25.45 -15.23
CA THR A 70 7.43 -26.55 -14.29
C THR A 70 6.39 -27.67 -14.38
N THR A 71 6.72 -28.81 -13.78
CA THR A 71 5.80 -29.93 -13.54
C THR A 71 4.96 -29.69 -12.27
N GLU A 72 3.99 -30.57 -12.03
CA GLU A 72 3.12 -30.50 -10.84
C GLU A 72 3.80 -30.94 -9.53
N ASN A 73 4.95 -31.63 -9.64
CA ASN A 73 5.67 -32.19 -8.50
C ASN A 73 6.76 -31.26 -7.95
N GLU A 74 6.85 -30.04 -8.47
CA GLU A 74 7.82 -29.02 -8.06
C GLU A 74 7.15 -27.65 -7.92
N SER A 75 7.80 -26.74 -7.19
CA SER A 75 7.29 -25.38 -7.02
C SER A 75 7.35 -24.59 -8.33
N ALA A 76 6.27 -23.88 -8.67
CA ALA A 76 6.22 -22.96 -9.81
C ALA A 76 7.29 -21.85 -9.73
N ASN A 77 7.78 -21.50 -8.53
CA ASN A 77 8.86 -20.53 -8.36
C ASN A 77 10.16 -20.98 -9.07
N ASN A 78 10.38 -22.29 -9.22
CA ASN A 78 11.56 -22.81 -9.93
C ASN A 78 11.51 -22.52 -11.44
N GLY A 79 10.35 -22.13 -11.97
CA GLY A 79 10.19 -21.73 -13.37
C GLY A 79 10.89 -20.41 -13.71
N TYR A 80 10.98 -19.49 -12.74
CA TYR A 80 11.75 -18.26 -12.91
C TYR A 80 13.24 -18.48 -12.62
N LYS A 81 14.10 -17.95 -13.49
CA LYS A 81 15.55 -17.91 -13.30
C LYS A 81 16.00 -16.47 -13.09
N PHE A 82 16.79 -16.25 -12.04
CA PHE A 82 17.31 -14.92 -11.73
C PHE A 82 18.14 -14.35 -12.90
N GLY A 83 17.73 -13.20 -13.41
CA GLY A 83 18.40 -12.52 -14.53
C GLY A 83 17.95 -12.95 -15.92
N GLN A 84 16.88 -13.75 -16.05
CA GLN A 84 16.29 -14.06 -17.36
C GLN A 84 15.76 -12.78 -18.05
N GLU A 85 15.83 -12.75 -19.38
CA GLU A 85 15.39 -11.60 -20.18
C GLU A 85 13.87 -11.58 -20.41
N GLU A 86 13.24 -12.75 -20.45
CA GLU A 86 11.80 -12.89 -20.73
C GLU A 86 10.93 -12.72 -19.49
N GLU A 87 9.77 -12.09 -19.67
CA GLU A 87 8.77 -11.91 -18.62
C GLU A 87 8.19 -13.27 -18.17
N THR A 88 8.04 -13.46 -16.87
CA THR A 88 7.62 -14.76 -16.30
C THR A 88 6.11 -14.99 -16.29
N TYR A 89 5.31 -13.98 -16.64
CA TYR A 89 3.85 -14.01 -16.64
C TYR A 89 3.27 -13.28 -17.85
N ASN A 90 2.03 -13.62 -18.22
CA ASN A 90 1.35 -13.01 -19.34
C ASN A 90 0.49 -11.82 -18.90
N ILE A 91 1.03 -10.59 -19.04
CA ILE A 91 0.30 -9.35 -18.70
C ILE A 91 -0.98 -9.15 -19.51
N VAL A 92 -1.04 -9.62 -20.76
CA VAL A 92 -2.24 -9.51 -21.59
C VAL A 92 -3.36 -10.38 -21.04
N ALA A 93 -3.03 -11.58 -20.56
CA ALA A 93 -3.98 -12.47 -19.89
C ALA A 93 -4.49 -11.85 -18.57
N ALA A 94 -3.58 -11.33 -17.74
CA ALA A 94 -3.93 -10.65 -16.49
C ALA A 94 -4.83 -9.42 -16.73
N HIS A 95 -4.45 -8.56 -17.69
CA HIS A 95 -5.24 -7.39 -18.08
C HIS A 95 -6.62 -7.80 -18.60
N GLY A 96 -6.69 -8.83 -19.44
CA GLY A 96 -7.94 -9.33 -20.00
C GLY A 96 -8.86 -9.98 -18.96
N TYR A 97 -8.33 -10.60 -17.92
CA TYR A 97 -9.12 -11.08 -16.78
C TYR A 97 -9.68 -9.90 -15.98
N PHE A 98 -8.81 -9.00 -15.51
CA PHE A 98 -9.21 -7.91 -14.64
C PHE A 98 -10.13 -6.89 -15.34
N GLY A 99 -9.88 -6.61 -16.62
CA GLY A 99 -10.72 -5.75 -17.44
C GLY A 99 -12.13 -6.30 -17.67
N ARG A 100 -12.33 -7.63 -17.59
CA ARG A 100 -13.66 -8.25 -17.60
C ARG A 100 -14.31 -8.29 -16.22
N LEU A 101 -13.49 -8.39 -15.16
CA LEU A 101 -13.99 -8.42 -13.78
C LEU A 101 -14.65 -7.10 -13.36
N ILE A 102 -14.06 -5.97 -13.75
CA ILE A 102 -14.53 -4.63 -13.39
C ILE A 102 -15.10 -3.91 -14.62
N PHE A 103 -14.23 -3.34 -15.45
CA PHE A 103 -14.50 -2.85 -16.81
C PHE A 103 -13.17 -2.53 -17.50
N GLN A 104 -13.11 -2.59 -18.83
CA GLN A 104 -11.86 -2.64 -19.59
C GLN A 104 -10.89 -1.47 -19.30
N TYR A 105 -11.42 -0.27 -19.11
CA TYR A 105 -10.63 0.94 -18.85
C TYR A 105 -10.10 1.06 -17.41
N ALA A 106 -10.60 0.25 -16.46
CA ALA A 106 -10.08 0.21 -15.09
C ALA A 106 -8.78 -0.60 -14.95
N SER A 107 -8.42 -1.35 -16.00
CA SER A 107 -7.28 -2.26 -15.97
C SER A 107 -6.04 -1.64 -16.61
N PHE A 108 -4.88 -1.85 -16.00
CA PHE A 108 -3.61 -1.39 -16.56
C PHE A 108 -3.15 -2.34 -17.67
N ASN A 109 -2.85 -1.81 -18.86
CA ASN A 109 -2.21 -2.54 -19.95
C ASN A 109 -0.72 -2.18 -20.12
N ASN A 110 -0.23 -1.18 -19.36
CA ASN A 110 1.17 -0.77 -19.31
C ASN A 110 1.73 -1.06 -17.93
N SER A 111 2.71 -1.96 -17.86
CA SER A 111 3.37 -2.36 -16.61
C SER A 111 4.00 -1.16 -15.88
N ARG A 112 4.59 -0.20 -16.59
CA ARG A 112 5.23 0.97 -15.96
C ARG A 112 4.22 1.86 -15.24
N SER A 113 3.06 2.10 -15.86
CA SER A 113 1.98 2.88 -15.26
C SER A 113 1.38 2.18 -14.04
N LEU A 114 1.21 0.85 -14.12
CA LEU A 114 0.77 0.03 -12.98
C LEU A 114 1.72 0.18 -11.80
N HIS A 115 3.02 -0.08 -12.00
CA HIS A 115 4.00 -0.04 -10.91
C HIS A 115 4.22 1.37 -10.36
N PHE A 116 4.13 2.40 -11.21
CA PHE A 116 4.12 3.79 -10.75
C PHE A 116 2.93 4.06 -9.82
N PHE A 117 1.72 3.61 -10.19
CA PHE A 117 0.54 3.74 -9.35
C PHE A 117 0.67 3.00 -8.01
N LEU A 118 1.19 1.76 -8.03
CA LEU A 118 1.43 0.96 -6.82
C LEU A 118 2.38 1.65 -5.84
N GLY A 119 3.39 2.37 -6.34
CA GLY A 119 4.26 3.20 -5.50
C GLY A 119 3.58 4.49 -5.03
N LEU A 120 2.88 5.19 -5.94
CA LEU A 120 2.30 6.50 -5.68
C LEU A 120 1.20 6.45 -4.61
N TRP A 121 0.26 5.50 -4.72
CA TRP A 121 -0.93 5.46 -3.87
C TRP A 121 -0.64 5.46 -2.37
N PRO A 122 0.13 4.49 -1.81
CA PRO A 122 0.43 4.49 -0.39
C PRO A 122 1.30 5.67 0.03
N VAL A 123 2.24 6.11 -0.82
CA VAL A 123 3.16 7.21 -0.48
C VAL A 123 2.40 8.52 -0.28
N VAL A 124 1.52 8.89 -1.21
CA VAL A 124 0.73 10.11 -1.11
C VAL A 124 -0.21 10.05 0.11
N GLY A 125 -0.85 8.91 0.35
CA GLY A 125 -1.68 8.73 1.55
C GLY A 125 -0.91 8.97 2.85
N ILE A 126 0.28 8.38 2.98
CA ILE A 126 1.13 8.56 4.17
C ILE A 126 1.65 10.00 4.31
N TRP A 127 1.93 10.71 3.21
CA TRP A 127 2.28 12.13 3.27
C TRP A 127 1.15 12.96 3.88
N PHE A 128 -0.10 12.71 3.51
CA PHE A 128 -1.25 13.38 4.14
C PHE A 128 -1.36 13.02 5.63
N THR A 129 -1.23 11.75 6.03
CA THR A 129 -1.22 11.39 7.46
C THR A 129 -0.12 12.09 8.24
N ALA A 130 1.08 12.21 7.66
CA ALA A 130 2.20 12.91 8.30
C ALA A 130 1.88 14.41 8.49
N MET A 131 1.26 15.03 7.48
CA MET A 131 0.78 16.41 7.58
C MET A 131 -0.34 16.55 8.62
N SER A 132 -1.25 15.57 8.75
CA SER A 132 -2.35 15.62 9.73
C SER A 132 -1.89 15.64 11.18
N VAL A 133 -0.70 15.10 11.47
CA VAL A 133 -0.08 15.14 12.81
C VAL A 133 0.73 16.42 13.01
N SER A 134 1.03 17.13 11.94
CA SER A 134 1.94 18.29 11.91
C SER A 134 1.23 19.65 11.86
N THR A 135 -0.10 19.68 11.71
CA THR A 135 -0.95 20.87 11.57
C THR A 135 -2.08 20.84 12.59
#